data_AF-A0A4U9UMP9-F1
#
_entry.id   AF-A0A4U9UMP9-F1
#
_cell.length_a   1.000
_cell.length_b   1.000
_cell.length_c   1.000
_cell.angle_alpha   90.00
_cell.angle_beta   90.00
_cell.angle_gamma   90.00
#
_symmetry.space_group_name_H-M   'P 1'
#
loop_
_entity.id
_entity.type
_entity.pdbx_description
1 polymer ?
#
loop_
_entity_poly.entity_id
_entity_poly.type
_entity_poly.pdbx_seq_one_letter_code
_entity_poly.pdbx_strand_id
1 'polypeptide(L)'
;MGLTLVYLSLFKLGSGSGVLTPDATNGAVVLHAYVQNTFGGLGSFFLAALIFIACMVTAVGLTCACAEFFEQYLPFSYKTLVFILGLFSMVVSNLGLSHLIQISIPVLTAIYPPCIVLVLLSFTLRWWNSASRIVAPVMLVSLLFGIL
;
A
#
# COMPACT_ATOMS: atom_id res chain seq x y z
N MET A 1 -6.01 14.31 -11.12
CA MET A 1 -7.44 14.67 -11.22
C MET A 1 -8.36 13.51 -10.87
N GLY A 2 -8.21 12.31 -11.47
CA GLY A 2 -9.02 11.13 -11.09
C GLY A 2 -8.82 10.67 -9.63
N LEU A 3 -7.58 10.43 -9.21
CA LEU A 3 -7.27 9.99 -7.84
C LEU A 3 -7.71 10.99 -6.77
N THR A 4 -7.51 12.29 -7.00
CA THR A 4 -7.90 13.35 -6.07
C THR A 4 -9.42 13.38 -5.82
N LEU A 5 -10.22 13.15 -6.86
CA LEU A 5 -11.68 13.01 -6.70
C LEU A 5 -12.03 11.76 -5.88
N VAL A 6 -11.41 10.62 -6.18
CA VAL A 6 -11.63 9.36 -5.45
C VAL A 6 -11.26 9.50 -3.97
N TYR A 7 -10.12 10.12 -3.65
CA TYR A 7 -9.71 10.36 -2.26
C TYR A 7 -10.70 11.25 -1.50
N LEU A 8 -11.22 12.30 -2.13
CA LEU A 8 -12.26 13.14 -1.52
C LEU A 8 -13.56 12.38 -1.28
N SER A 9 -13.97 11.54 -2.23
CA SER A 9 -15.14 10.66 -2.06
C SER A 9 -14.94 9.67 -0.90
N LEU A 10 -13.78 9.02 -0.81
CA LEU A 10 -13.44 8.11 0.28
C LEU A 10 -13.39 8.81 1.64
N PHE A 11 -12.88 10.04 1.70
CA PHE A 11 -12.87 10.85 2.93
C PHE A 11 -14.29 11.18 3.40
N LYS A 12 -15.18 11.57 2.48
CA LYS A 12 -16.60 11.81 2.80
C LYS A 12 -17.29 10.53 3.30
N LEU A 13 -17.01 9.39 2.68
CA LEU A 13 -17.49 8.07 3.12
C LEU A 13 -17.00 7.71 4.53
N GLY A 14 -15.72 7.95 4.84
CA GLY A 14 -15.16 7.74 6.17
C GLY A 14 -15.80 8.63 7.24
N SER A 15 -16.03 9.91 6.93
CA SER A 15 -16.67 10.85 7.86
C SER A 15 -18.13 10.50 8.19
N GLY A 16 -18.89 9.98 7.21
CA GLY A 16 -20.27 9.55 7.42
C GLY A 16 -20.40 8.18 8.10
N SER A 17 -19.42 7.29 7.91
CA SER A 17 -19.46 5.93 8.45
C SER A 17 -18.99 5.83 9.91
N GLY A 18 -18.18 6.80 10.39
CA GLY A 18 -17.78 6.89 11.79
C GLY A 18 -18.95 7.08 12.77
N VAL A 19 -20.12 7.50 12.29
CA VAL A 19 -21.35 7.66 13.09
C VAL A 19 -22.23 6.38 13.06
N LEU A 20 -22.10 5.53 12.03
CA LEU A 20 -22.97 4.36 11.83
C LEU A 20 -22.36 3.03 12.30
N THR A 21 -21.05 2.94 12.54
CA THR A 21 -20.42 1.67 12.99
C THR A 21 -19.22 1.94 13.93
N PRO A 22 -19.44 2.04 15.25
CA PRO A 22 -18.37 2.22 16.24
C PRO A 22 -17.34 1.07 16.29
N ASP A 23 -17.71 -0.13 15.80
CA ASP A 23 -16.94 -1.37 15.88
C ASP A 23 -16.13 -1.72 14.61
N ALA A 24 -16.06 -0.82 13.63
CA ALA A 24 -15.39 -1.13 12.37
C ALA A 24 -13.86 -1.18 12.54
N THR A 25 -13.33 -2.40 12.71
CA THR A 25 -11.90 -2.63 12.95
C THR A 25 -11.02 -2.33 11.74
N ASN A 26 -11.57 -2.37 10.52
CA ASN A 26 -10.82 -2.31 9.25
C ASN A 26 -11.57 -1.53 8.15
N GLY A 27 -10.83 -0.87 7.26
CA GLY A 27 -11.40 -0.08 6.14
C GLY A 27 -12.25 -0.87 5.15
N ALA A 28 -11.96 -2.15 4.93
CA ALA A 28 -12.78 -3.03 4.09
C ALA A 28 -14.17 -3.30 4.69
N VAL A 29 -14.25 -3.41 6.03
CA VAL A 29 -15.52 -3.62 6.75
C VAL A 29 -16.38 -2.37 6.66
N VAL A 30 -15.78 -1.18 6.81
CA VAL A 30 -16.47 0.11 6.62
C VAL A 30 -17.07 0.20 5.22
N LEU A 31 -16.28 -0.11 4.18
CA LEU A 31 -16.74 -0.04 2.80
C LEU A 31 -17.89 -1.03 2.53
N HIS A 32 -17.75 -2.27 3.01
CA HIS A 32 -18.77 -3.29 2.83
C HIS A 32 -20.07 -2.94 3.56
N ALA A 33 -19.99 -2.47 4.80
CA ALA A 33 -21.15 -2.04 5.59
C ALA A 33 -21.86 -0.84 4.94
N TYR A 34 -21.11 0.12 4.40
CA TYR A 34 -21.68 1.27 3.70
C TYR A 34 -22.42 0.87 2.42
N VAL A 35 -21.83 -0.02 1.62
CA VAL A 35 -22.43 -0.51 0.37
C VAL A 35 -23.67 -1.36 0.65
N GLN A 36 -23.63 -2.19 1.69
CA GLN A 36 -24.80 -2.94 2.17
C GLN A 36 -25.93 -1.98 2.57
N ASN A 37 -25.64 -0.93 3.34
CA ASN A 37 -26.65 0.06 3.76
C ASN A 37 -27.21 0.90 2.60
N THR A 38 -26.37 1.26 1.63
CA THR A 38 -26.77 2.21 0.55
C THR A 38 -27.35 1.51 -0.68
N PHE A 39 -26.84 0.33 -1.04
CA PHE A 39 -27.16 -0.38 -2.29
C PHE A 39 -27.75 -1.79 -2.07
N GLY A 40 -27.81 -2.30 -0.82
CA GLY A 40 -28.31 -3.64 -0.51
C GLY A 40 -27.37 -4.77 -0.99
N GLY A 41 -27.90 -6.01 -1.03
CA GLY A 41 -27.10 -7.21 -1.32
C GLY A 41 -26.50 -7.26 -2.73
N LEU A 42 -27.16 -6.66 -3.73
CA LEU A 42 -26.68 -6.63 -5.11
C LEU A 42 -25.45 -5.71 -5.26
N GLY A 43 -25.38 -4.62 -4.47
CA GLY A 43 -24.22 -3.73 -4.43
C GLY A 43 -22.97 -4.39 -3.81
N SER A 44 -23.16 -5.26 -2.81
CA SER A 44 -22.04 -5.98 -2.18
C SER A 44 -21.34 -6.95 -3.15
N PHE A 45 -22.11 -7.66 -3.98
CA PHE A 45 -21.53 -8.54 -5.00
C PHE A 45 -20.68 -7.76 -6.02
N PHE A 46 -21.19 -6.61 -6.47
CA PHE A 46 -20.45 -5.73 -7.39
C PHE A 46 -19.18 -5.17 -6.74
N LEU A 47 -19.25 -4.76 -5.47
CA LEU A 47 -18.09 -4.30 -4.70
C LEU A 47 -17.03 -5.40 -4.60
N ALA A 48 -17.43 -6.63 -4.28
CA ALA A 48 -16.52 -7.76 -4.17
C ALA A 48 -15.79 -8.03 -5.49
N ALA A 49 -16.51 -7.99 -6.62
CA ALA A 49 -15.92 -8.13 -7.95
C ALA A 49 -14.91 -7.00 -8.26
N LEU A 50 -15.24 -5.75 -7.93
CA LEU A 50 -14.35 -4.60 -8.12
C LEU A 50 -13.08 -4.71 -7.25
N ILE A 51 -13.22 -5.05 -5.98
CA ILE A 51 -12.09 -5.24 -5.06
C ILE A 51 -11.21 -6.37 -5.57
N PHE A 52 -11.79 -7.49 -6.02
CA PHE A 52 -11.05 -8.61 -6.57
C PHE A 52 -10.18 -8.20 -7.77
N ILE A 53 -10.76 -7.47 -8.73
CA ILE A 53 -10.02 -6.97 -9.91
C ILE A 53 -8.91 -6.00 -9.48
N ALA A 54 -9.21 -5.06 -8.58
CA ALA A 54 -8.24 -4.07 -8.10
C ALA A 54 -7.07 -4.72 -7.34
N CYS A 55 -7.33 -5.73 -6.51
CA CYS A 55 -6.31 -6.49 -5.80
C CYS A 55 -5.50 -7.38 -6.74
N MET A 56 -6.11 -7.92 -7.80
CA MET A 56 -5.43 -8.76 -8.78
C MET A 56 -4.37 -7.97 -9.55
N VAL A 57 -4.71 -6.78 -10.07
CA VAL A 57 -3.74 -5.96 -10.82
C VAL A 57 -2.60 -5.44 -9.92
N THR A 58 -2.88 -5.12 -8.66
CA THR A 58 -1.84 -4.69 -7.71
C THR A 58 -0.92 -5.82 -7.30
N ALA A 59 -1.45 -7.03 -7.07
CA ALA A 59 -0.64 -8.21 -6.81
C ALA A 59 0.26 -8.56 -8.00
N VAL A 60 -0.26 -8.51 -9.23
CA VAL A 60 0.52 -8.73 -10.45
C VAL A 60 1.59 -7.64 -10.62
N GLY A 61 1.25 -6.36 -10.43
CA GLY A 61 2.22 -5.26 -10.56
C GLY A 61 3.38 -5.37 -9.57
N LEU A 62 3.08 -5.63 -8.29
CA LEU A 62 4.10 -5.76 -7.24
C LEU A 62 4.96 -7.02 -7.44
N THR A 63 4.34 -8.16 -7.77
CA THR A 63 5.09 -9.41 -8.01
C THR A 63 6.06 -9.27 -9.18
N CYS A 64 5.65 -8.65 -10.29
CA CYS A 64 6.54 -8.37 -11.41
C CYS A 64 7.70 -7.45 -11.01
N ALA A 65 7.39 -6.31 -10.37
CA ALA A 65 8.42 -5.35 -9.96
C ALA A 65 9.42 -5.94 -8.96
N CYS A 66 8.96 -6.73 -7.99
CA CYS A 66 9.84 -7.43 -7.05
C CYS A 66 10.69 -8.49 -7.76
N ALA A 67 10.09 -9.29 -8.65
CA ALA A 67 10.83 -10.32 -9.36
C ALA A 67 11.90 -9.72 -10.28
N GLU A 68 11.63 -8.62 -10.96
CA GLU A 68 12.60 -7.89 -11.80
C GLU A 68 13.72 -7.27 -10.95
N PHE A 69 13.38 -6.65 -9.82
CA PHE A 69 14.37 -6.12 -8.87
C PHE A 69 15.28 -7.23 -8.32
N PHE A 70 14.72 -8.37 -7.91
CA PHE A 70 15.51 -9.47 -7.36
C PHE A 70 16.27 -10.25 -8.43
N GLU A 71 15.80 -10.34 -9.66
CA GLU A 71 16.56 -10.92 -10.78
C GLU A 71 17.85 -10.13 -11.05
N GLN A 72 17.81 -8.80 -10.92
CA GLN A 72 18.99 -7.97 -11.10
C GLN A 72 20.05 -8.18 -10.00
N TYR A 73 19.65 -8.57 -8.78
CA TYR A 73 20.54 -8.73 -7.63
C TYR A 73 20.86 -10.20 -7.26
N LEU A 74 20.05 -11.17 -7.68
CA LEU A 74 20.25 -12.61 -7.43
C LEU A 74 20.22 -13.42 -8.73
N PRO A 75 21.06 -14.47 -8.84
CA PRO A 75 21.14 -15.34 -10.02
C PRO A 75 19.95 -16.33 -10.15
N PHE A 76 18.78 -16.02 -9.59
CA PHE A 76 17.60 -16.88 -9.62
C PHE A 76 16.67 -16.52 -10.79
N SER A 77 16.07 -17.53 -11.41
CA SER A 77 15.10 -17.32 -12.49
C SER A 77 13.82 -16.67 -11.99
N TYR A 78 13.33 -15.64 -12.71
CA TYR A 78 12.08 -14.90 -12.48
C TYR A 78 10.91 -15.77 -12.01
N LYS A 79 10.71 -16.93 -12.65
CA LYS A 79 9.61 -17.86 -12.33
C LYS A 79 9.66 -18.38 -10.89
N THR A 80 10.86 -18.63 -10.37
CA THR A 80 11.07 -19.13 -9.00
C THR A 80 10.78 -18.03 -7.99
N LEU A 81 11.21 -16.80 -8.27
CA LEU A 81 10.96 -15.64 -7.40
C LEU A 81 9.45 -15.34 -7.28
N VAL A 82 8.72 -15.37 -8.40
CA VAL A 82 7.26 -15.18 -8.39
C VAL A 82 6.56 -16.27 -7.58
N PHE A 83 7.00 -17.54 -7.72
CA PHE A 83 6.41 -18.65 -6.96
C PHE A 83 6.65 -18.52 -5.45
N ILE A 84 7.86 -18.14 -5.05
CA ILE A 84 8.21 -17.90 -3.65
C ILE A 84 7.40 -16.72 -3.08
N LEU A 85 7.32 -15.60 -3.81
CA LEU A 85 6.58 -14.42 -3.36
C LEU A 85 5.07 -14.70 -3.22
N GLY A 86 4.50 -15.48 -4.16
CA GLY A 86 3.11 -15.93 -4.10
C GLY A 86 2.85 -16.86 -2.92
N LEU A 87 3.72 -17.84 -2.68
CA LEU A 87 3.61 -18.76 -1.55
C LEU A 87 3.71 -18.00 -0.21
N PHE A 88 4.65 -17.07 -0.11
CA PHE A 88 4.81 -16.22 1.07
C PHE A 88 3.55 -15.37 1.31
N SER A 89 3.00 -14.73 0.29
CA SER A 89 1.75 -13.96 0.38
C SER A 89 0.57 -14.83 0.85
N MET A 90 0.50 -16.08 0.39
CA MET A 90 -0.54 -17.02 0.80
C MET A 90 -0.43 -17.39 2.29
N VAL A 91 0.79 -17.59 2.79
CA VAL A 91 1.04 -17.80 4.23
C VAL A 91 0.66 -16.56 5.02
N VAL A 92 1.11 -15.38 4.59
CA VAL A 92 0.85 -14.09 5.26
C VAL A 92 -0.65 -13.77 5.31
N SER A 93 -1.40 -14.07 4.25
CA SER A 93 -2.85 -13.86 4.19
C SER A 93 -3.63 -14.68 5.23
N ASN A 94 -3.04 -15.75 5.79
CA ASN A 94 -3.69 -16.57 6.81
C ASN A 94 -3.56 -15.98 8.24
N LEU A 95 -2.68 -14.99 8.47
CA LEU A 95 -2.49 -14.37 9.79
C LEU A 95 -3.61 -13.38 10.21
N GLY A 96 -4.52 -13.04 9.30
CA GLY A 96 -5.64 -12.12 9.57
C GLY A 96 -5.28 -10.65 9.33
N LEU A 97 -6.18 -9.94 8.64
CA LEU A 97 -5.98 -8.56 8.15
C LEU A 97 -5.68 -7.55 9.27
N SER A 98 -6.32 -7.71 10.43
CA SER A 98 -6.18 -6.80 11.57
C SER A 98 -4.77 -6.84 12.17
N HIS A 99 -4.18 -8.03 12.30
CA HIS A 99 -2.79 -8.18 12.76
C HIS A 99 -1.80 -7.70 11.71
N LEU A 100 -2.08 -7.95 10.43
CA LEU A 100 -1.25 -7.44 9.34
C LEU A 100 -1.23 -5.92 9.34
N ILE A 101 -2.37 -5.25 9.51
CA ILE A 101 -2.45 -3.79 9.56
C ILE A 101 -1.73 -3.23 10.80
N GLN A 102 -1.91 -3.81 11.98
CA GLN A 102 -1.22 -3.36 13.21
C GLN A 102 0.30 -3.42 13.09
N ILE A 103 0.85 -4.43 12.40
CA ILE A 103 2.29 -4.53 12.12
C ILE A 103 2.70 -3.63 10.95
N SER A 104 1.83 -3.45 9.95
CA SER A 104 2.14 -2.67 8.77
C SER A 104 2.13 -1.17 9.03
N ILE A 105 1.29 -0.65 9.93
CA ILE A 105 1.24 0.77 10.29
C ILE A 105 2.63 1.29 10.73
N PRO A 106 3.30 0.72 11.74
CA PRO A 106 4.61 1.21 12.19
C PRO A 106 5.70 1.06 11.11
N VAL A 107 5.61 0.01 10.29
CA VAL A 107 6.54 -0.18 9.16
C VAL A 107 6.31 0.90 8.09
N LEU A 108 5.05 1.23 7.78
CA LEU A 108 4.70 2.23 6.78
C LEU A 108 5.11 3.63 7.25
N THR A 109 4.90 3.97 8.52
CA THR A 109 5.34 5.25 9.08
C THR A 109 6.86 5.40 9.10
N ALA A 110 7.60 4.29 9.22
CA ALA A 110 9.05 4.29 9.12
C ALA A 110 9.56 4.48 7.67
N ILE A 111 8.90 3.86 6.68
CA ILE A 111 9.32 3.88 5.27
C ILE A 111 8.84 5.15 4.54
N TYR A 112 7.72 5.72 4.94
CA TYR A 112 7.13 6.88 4.27
C TYR A 112 8.04 8.13 4.21
N PRO A 113 8.65 8.60 5.32
CA PRO A 113 9.57 9.75 5.30
C PRO A 113 10.74 9.61 4.33
N PRO A 114 11.52 8.50 4.31
CA PRO A 114 12.61 8.35 3.33
C PRO A 114 12.09 8.28 1.89
N CYS A 115 10.93 7.65 1.64
CA CYS A 115 10.32 7.63 0.32
C CYS A 115 9.98 9.04 -0.20
N ILE A 116 9.35 9.90 0.64
CA ILE A 116 9.04 11.28 0.25
C ILE A 116 10.31 12.05 -0.09
N VAL A 117 11.35 11.90 0.75
CA VAL A 117 12.64 12.53 0.51
C VAL A 117 13.24 12.08 -0.81
N LEU A 118 13.25 10.79 -1.12
CA LEU A 118 13.79 10.28 -2.38
C LEU A 118 13.02 10.82 -3.59
N VAL A 119 11.69 10.94 -3.50
CA VAL A 119 10.87 11.54 -4.57
C VAL A 119 11.20 13.02 -4.76
N LEU A 120 11.29 13.78 -3.67
CA LEU A 120 11.69 15.20 -3.71
C LEU A 120 13.10 15.37 -4.29
N LEU A 121 14.03 14.50 -3.87
CA LEU A 121 15.41 14.52 -4.34
C LEU A 121 15.48 14.17 -5.83
N SER A 122 14.72 13.17 -6.29
CA SER A 122 14.67 12.81 -7.71
C SER A 122 14.18 13.95 -8.60
N PHE A 123 13.31 14.82 -8.08
CA PHE A 123 12.89 16.06 -8.77
C PHE A 123 13.95 17.16 -8.74
N THR A 124 14.71 17.28 -7.65
CA THR A 124 15.78 18.30 -7.49
C THR A 124 17.16 17.83 -8.00
N LEU A 125 17.31 16.55 -8.36
CA LEU A 125 18.55 15.96 -8.89
C LEU A 125 18.99 16.65 -10.18
N ARG A 126 18.05 17.15 -10.99
CA ARG A 126 18.34 17.91 -12.22
C ARG A 126 19.06 19.25 -11.95
N TRP A 127 19.07 19.71 -10.70
CA TRP A 127 19.73 20.95 -10.27
C TRP A 127 21.03 20.72 -9.50
N TRP A 128 21.39 19.47 -9.15
CA TRP A 128 22.54 19.19 -8.29
C TRP A 128 23.56 18.25 -8.94
N ASN A 129 24.78 18.76 -9.15
CA ASN A 129 25.90 18.05 -9.78
C ASN A 129 26.61 17.04 -8.84
N SER A 130 26.10 16.75 -7.64
CA SER A 130 26.74 15.88 -6.63
C SER A 130 25.72 15.22 -5.69
N ALA A 131 24.89 14.32 -6.23
CA ALA A 131 23.79 13.69 -5.51
C ALA A 131 24.23 12.76 -4.34
N SER A 132 25.32 12.00 -4.50
CA SER A 132 25.67 10.92 -3.56
C SER A 132 26.00 11.40 -2.12
N ARG A 133 26.61 12.59 -1.96
CA ARG A 133 26.97 13.13 -0.62
C ARG A 133 25.81 13.72 0.16
N ILE A 134 24.70 14.07 -0.51
CA ILE A 134 23.53 14.70 0.10
C ILE A 134 22.43 13.66 0.39
N VAL A 135 22.37 12.57 -0.38
CA VAL A 135 21.39 11.48 -0.18
C VAL A 135 21.58 10.79 1.17
N ALA A 136 22.83 10.50 1.57
CA ALA A 136 23.15 9.75 2.79
C ALA A 136 22.67 10.43 4.09
N PRO A 137 22.94 11.72 4.36
CA PRO A 137 22.48 12.37 5.59
C PRO A 137 20.96 12.55 5.63
N VAL A 138 20.30 12.84 4.50
CA VAL A 138 18.85 13.04 4.50
C VAL A 138 18.11 11.72 4.72
N MET A 139 18.59 10.61 4.12
CA MET A 139 18.08 9.27 4.42
C MET A 139 18.24 8.90 5.91
N LEU A 140 19.36 9.27 6.53
CA LEU A 140 19.61 9.01 7.95
C LEU A 140 18.66 9.81 8.85
N VAL A 141 18.45 11.10 8.56
CA VAL A 141 17.51 11.96 9.30
C VAL A 141 16.07 11.49 9.13
N SER A 142 15.66 11.09 7.92
CA SER A 142 14.33 10.54 7.66
C SER A 142 14.08 9.21 8.37
N LEU A 143 15.10 8.35 8.45
CA LEU A 143 15.02 7.07 9.14
C LEU A 143 14.96 7.24 10.66
N LEU A 144 15.69 8.21 11.22
CA LEU A 144 15.57 8.61 12.62
C LEU A 144 14.17 9.15 12.94
N PHE A 145 13.60 9.99 12.07
CA PHE A 145 12.24 10.51 12.25
C PHE A 145 11.14 9.47 12.03
N GLY A 146 11.37 8.45 11.22
CA GLY A 146 10.39 7.37 10.99
C GLY A 146 10.37 6.31 12.11
N ILE A 147 11.44 6.22 12.90
CA ILE A 147 11.57 5.28 14.03
C ILE A 147 11.11 5.89 15.37
N LEU A 148 11.14 7.23 15.49
CA LEU A 148 10.77 7.99 16.68
C LEU A 148 9.26 8.28 16.74
#